data_AF-A0ABD1X8T4-F1
#
_entry.id   AF-A0ABD1X8T4-F1
#
_cell.length_a   1.000
_cell.length_b   1.000
_cell.length_c   1.000
_cell.angle_alpha   90.00
_cell.angle_beta   90.00
_cell.angle_gamma   90.00
#
_symmetry.space_group_name_H-M   'P 1'
#
loop_
_entity.id
_entity.type
_entity.pdbx_description
1 polymer ?
#
loop_
_entity_poly.entity_id
_entity_poly.type
_entity_poly.pdbx_seq_one_letter_code
_entity_poly.pdbx_strand_id
1 'polypeptide(L)'
;MPGGKVVVFTGLLNHCRSDSEIATIIAHEVAHAVARHLAEQILKNVWLTYLKLILYQFVMPDIVNTMSNFLLRLPFSRRIRMEMEADYIGLLLLASAGHDP
;
A
#
# COMPACT_ATOMS: atom_id res chain seq x y z
N MET A 1 -3.17 -2.42 -8.54
CA MET A 1 -2.21 -3.46 -9.03
C MET A 1 -1.04 -2.80 -9.79
N PRO A 2 0.10 -3.48 -9.97
CA PRO A 2 1.14 -3.00 -10.88
C PRO A 2 0.54 -2.76 -12.28
N GLY A 3 0.72 -1.56 -12.83
CA GLY A 3 0.20 -1.19 -14.15
C GLY A 3 -1.19 -0.57 -14.19
N GLY A 4 -1.68 0.02 -13.09
CA GLY A 4 -2.89 0.86 -13.10
C GLY A 4 -4.22 0.10 -13.21
N LYS A 5 -4.20 -1.23 -13.11
CA LYS A 5 -5.42 -2.05 -13.07
C LYS A 5 -6.05 -1.95 -11.68
N VAL A 6 -7.34 -1.59 -11.67
CA VAL A 6 -8.22 -1.60 -10.50
C VAL A 6 -9.21 -2.75 -10.66
N VAL A 7 -9.36 -3.56 -9.62
CA VAL A 7 -10.28 -4.71 -9.60
C VAL A 7 -11.37 -4.40 -8.59
N VAL A 8 -12.63 -4.42 -9.02
CA VAL A 8 -13.78 -4.18 -8.16
C VAL A 8 -14.52 -5.49 -7.95
N PHE A 9 -14.73 -5.86 -6.69
CA PHE A 9 -15.46 -7.08 -6.34
C PHE A 9 -16.97 -6.81 -6.31
N THR A 10 -17.77 -7.74 -6.83
CA THR A 10 -19.24 -7.64 -6.82
C THR A 10 -19.84 -7.60 -5.41
N GLY A 11 -19.17 -8.21 -4.42
CA GLY A 11 -19.56 -8.10 -3.01
C GLY A 11 -19.47 -6.68 -2.46
N LEU A 12 -18.51 -5.87 -2.95
CA LEU A 12 -18.38 -4.46 -2.58
C LEU A 12 -19.51 -3.63 -3.19
N LEU A 13 -19.85 -3.89 -4.46
CA LEU A 13 -20.95 -3.21 -5.16
C LEU A 13 -22.31 -3.45 -4.48
N ASN A 14 -22.53 -4.62 -3.89
CA ASN A 14 -23.76 -4.91 -3.14
C ASN A 14 -23.84 -4.17 -1.80
N HIS A 15 -22.72 -3.66 -1.29
CA HIS A 15 -22.64 -2.93 -0.01
C HIS A 15 -22.70 -1.41 -0.21
N CYS A 16 -22.18 -0.91 -1.32
CA CYS A 16 -22.27 0.49 -1.70
C CYS A 16 -23.70 0.85 -2.12
N ARG A 17 -24.23 1.94 -1.58
CA ARG A 17 -25.60 2.42 -1.83
C ARG A 17 -25.67 3.55 -2.85
N SER A 18 -24.53 4.15 -3.16
CA SER A 18 -24.40 5.35 -3.99
C SER A 18 -23.18 5.27 -4.89
N ASP A 19 -23.28 5.85 -6.08
CA ASP A 19 -22.15 6.02 -7.00
C ASP A 19 -21.02 6.84 -6.37
N SER A 20 -21.33 7.77 -5.46
CA SER A 20 -20.32 8.53 -4.73
C SER A 20 -19.50 7.64 -3.80
N GLU A 21 -20.11 6.66 -3.11
CA GLU A 21 -19.37 5.73 -2.24
C GLU A 21 -18.42 4.84 -3.04
N ILE A 22 -18.88 4.39 -4.22
CA ILE A 22 -18.06 3.63 -5.16
C ILE A 22 -16.91 4.51 -5.67
N ALA A 23 -17.20 5.76 -6.04
CA ALA A 23 -16.20 6.72 -6.48
C ALA A 23 -15.14 6.95 -5.40
N THR A 24 -15.51 7.07 -4.12
CA THR A 24 -14.57 7.27 -3.01
C THR A 24 -13.59 6.11 -2.89
N ILE A 25 -14.09 4.88 -2.93
CA ILE A 25 -13.26 3.68 -2.83
C ILE A 25 -12.34 3.57 -4.05
N ILE A 26 -12.87 3.82 -5.25
CA ILE A 26 -12.07 3.79 -6.48
C ILE A 26 -11.00 4.88 -6.45
N ALA A 27 -11.33 6.11 -6.02
CA ALA A 27 -10.39 7.22 -5.94
C ALA A 27 -9.23 6.92 -4.98
N HIS A 28 -9.52 6.31 -3.83
CA HIS A 28 -8.50 5.84 -2.88
C HIS A 28 -7.58 4.77 -3.51
N GLU A 29 -8.15 3.76 -4.19
CA GLU A 29 -7.36 2.72 -4.85
C GLU A 29 -6.54 3.24 -6.04
N VAL A 30 -7.09 4.21 -6.78
CA VAL A 30 -6.37 4.90 -7.85
C VAL A 30 -5.24 5.75 -7.26
N ALA A 31 -5.46 6.41 -6.12
CA ALA A 31 -4.41 7.15 -5.42
C ALA A 31 -3.25 6.24 -4.99
N HIS A 32 -3.52 5.04 -4.48
CA HIS A 32 -2.48 4.04 -4.21
C HIS A 32 -1.71 3.64 -5.48
N ALA A 33 -2.38 3.54 -6.63
CA ALA A 33 -1.75 3.21 -7.90
C ALA A 33 -0.88 4.38 -8.43
N VAL A 34 -1.36 5.61 -8.31
CA VAL A 34 -0.67 6.85 -8.72
C VAL A 34 0.57 7.08 -7.87
N ALA A 35 0.45 6.93 -6.54
CA ALA A 35 1.57 7.05 -5.60
C ALA A 35 2.52 5.82 -5.63
N ARG A 36 2.16 4.77 -6.39
CA ARG A 36 2.96 3.54 -6.56
C ARG A 36 3.31 2.85 -5.22
N HIS A 37 2.45 2.95 -4.21
CA HIS A 37 2.67 2.37 -2.87
C HIS A 37 2.99 0.87 -2.90
N LEU A 38 2.32 0.11 -3.77
CA LEU A 38 2.60 -1.31 -3.99
C LEU A 38 4.04 -1.56 -4.48
N ALA A 39 4.53 -0.75 -5.42
CA ALA A 39 5.90 -0.89 -5.93
C ALA A 39 6.94 -0.53 -4.86
N GLU A 40 6.66 0.51 -4.06
CA GLU A 40 7.51 0.90 -2.94
C GLU A 40 7.58 -0.22 -1.89
N GLN A 41 6.45 -0.83 -1.55
CA GLN A 41 6.41 -1.95 -0.60
C GLN A 41 7.17 -3.17 -1.12
N ILE A 42 7.01 -3.53 -2.40
CA ILE A 42 7.74 -4.65 -3.02
C ILE A 42 9.24 -4.36 -3.04
N LEU A 43 9.65 -3.18 -3.50
CA LEU A 43 11.06 -2.82 -3.59
C LEU A 43 11.73 -2.83 -2.21
N LYS A 44 11.04 -2.34 -1.17
CA LYS A 44 11.53 -2.42 0.22
C LYS A 44 11.73 -3.85 0.68
N ASN A 45 10.76 -4.74 0.41
CA ASN A 45 10.86 -6.14 0.79
C ASN A 45 12.02 -6.85 0.06
N VAL A 46 12.20 -6.54 -1.23
CA VAL A 46 13.30 -7.06 -2.05
C VAL A 46 14.64 -6.57 -1.50
N TRP A 47 14.77 -5.26 -1.24
CA TRP A 47 15.98 -4.67 -0.66
C TRP A 47 16.35 -5.30 0.68
N LEU A 48 15.37 -5.49 1.58
CA LEU A 48 15.60 -6.14 2.87
C LEU A 48 15.98 -7.61 2.71
N THR A 49 15.42 -8.31 1.72
CA THR A 49 15.80 -9.69 1.40
C THR A 49 17.26 -9.76 0.95
N TYR A 50 17.70 -8.86 0.08
CA TYR A 50 19.10 -8.77 -0.34
C TYR A 50 20.03 -8.47 0.83
N LEU A 51 19.66 -7.54 1.69
CA LEU A 51 20.44 -7.21 2.89
C LEU A 51 20.60 -8.43 3.80
N LYS A 52 19.54 -9.22 4.01
CA LYS A 52 19.60 -10.47 4.79
C LYS A 52 20.56 -11.48 4.17
N LEU A 53 20.53 -11.65 2.84
CA LEU A 53 21.39 -12.59 2.14
C LEU A 53 22.88 -12.28 2.35
N ILE A 54 23.25 -11.00 2.34
CA ILE A 54 24.61 -10.54 2.63
C ILE A 54 24.96 -10.82 4.10
N LEU A 55 24.07 -10.49 5.03
CA LEU A 55 24.31 -10.69 6.47
C LEU A 55 24.49 -12.17 6.84
N TYR A 56 23.82 -13.10 6.15
CA TYR A 56 24.00 -14.54 6.37
C TYR A 56 25.42 -15.04 6.06
N GLN A 57 26.22 -14.31 5.28
CA GLN A 57 27.62 -14.67 5.05
C GLN A 57 28.52 -14.40 6.27
N PHE A 58 28.06 -13.53 7.19
CA PHE A 58 28.87 -13.05 8.32
C PHE A 58 28.26 -13.41 9.69
N VAL A 59 26.96 -13.70 9.75
CA VAL A 59 26.20 -13.88 10.99
C VAL A 59 25.28 -15.11 10.91
N MET A 60 25.10 -15.80 12.04
CA MET A 60 24.21 -16.97 12.14
C MET A 60 22.77 -16.63 11.70
N PRO A 61 22.11 -17.49 10.90
CA PRO A 61 20.79 -17.21 10.33
C PRO A 61 19.71 -16.89 11.37
N ASP A 62 19.71 -17.55 12.53
CA ASP A 62 18.69 -17.36 13.58
C ASP A 62 18.71 -15.96 14.20
N ILE A 63 19.90 -15.38 14.37
CA ILE A 63 20.07 -14.03 14.92
C ILE A 63 19.55 -12.99 13.90
N VAL A 64 19.92 -13.16 12.63
CA VAL A 64 19.49 -12.28 11.54
C VAL A 64 17.97 -12.33 11.35
N ASN A 65 17.36 -13.50 11.44
CA ASN A 65 15.90 -13.65 11.36
C ASN A 65 15.18 -12.98 12.54
N THR A 66 15.67 -13.20 13.76
CA THR A 66 15.07 -12.61 14.98
C THR A 66 15.17 -11.09 14.97
N MET A 67 16.34 -10.52 14.64
CA MET A 67 16.52 -9.07 14.49
C MET A 67 15.66 -8.50 13.36
N SER A 68 15.62 -9.18 12.22
CA SER A 68 14.83 -8.73 11.08
C SER A 68 13.34 -8.70 11.39
N ASN A 69 12.81 -9.68 12.11
CA ASN A 69 11.41 -9.72 12.51
C ASN A 69 11.05 -8.59 13.47
N PHE A 70 11.96 -8.18 14.36
CA PHE A 70 11.78 -7.00 15.20
C PHE A 70 11.81 -5.71 14.39
N LEU A 71 12.77 -5.56 13.48
CA LEU A 71 12.89 -4.38 12.61
C LEU A 71 11.69 -4.24 11.65
N LEU A 72 11.19 -5.38 11.16
CA LEU A 72 10.01 -5.51 10.30
C LEU A 72 8.68 -5.47 11.07
N ARG A 73 8.69 -5.37 12.41
CA ARG A 73 7.48 -5.16 13.23
C ARG A 73 7.16 -3.69 13.52
N LEU A 74 8.07 -2.77 13.16
CA LEU A 74 7.83 -1.32 13.17
C LEU A 74 7.16 -0.71 11.90
N PRO A 75 6.66 -1.44 10.88
CA PRO A 75 6.18 -0.82 9.64
C PRO A 75 4.78 -0.21 9.78
N PHE A 76 4.10 -0.38 10.93
CA PHE A 76 2.78 0.21 11.18
C PHE A 76 2.77 1.71 10.91
N SER A 77 3.74 2.47 11.44
CA SER A 77 3.80 3.92 11.21
C SER A 77 4.01 4.30 9.74
N ARG A 78 4.64 3.42 8.95
CA ARG A 78 4.92 3.68 7.53
C ARG A 78 3.74 3.32 6.63
N ARG A 79 3.03 2.23 6.95
CA ARG A 79 1.77 1.88 6.30
C ARG A 79 0.76 3.01 6.51
N ILE A 80 0.58 3.48 7.75
CA ILE A 80 -0.36 4.57 8.07
C ILE A 80 -0.06 5.84 7.25
N ARG A 81 1.22 6.17 7.00
CA ARG A 81 1.56 7.30 6.11
C ARG A 81 1.10 7.11 4.66
N MET A 82 1.21 5.90 4.12
CA MET A 82 0.79 5.60 2.75
C MET A 82 -0.74 5.66 2.61
N GLU A 83 -1.47 5.18 3.62
CA GLU A 83 -2.94 5.30 3.66
C GLU A 83 -3.35 6.78 3.72
N MET A 84 -2.74 7.59 4.60
CA MET A 84 -3.03 9.03 4.67
C MET A 84 -2.70 9.77 3.36
N GLU A 85 -1.61 9.41 2.69
CA GLU A 85 -1.25 9.98 1.39
C GLU A 85 -2.24 9.58 0.30
N ALA A 86 -2.69 8.32 0.30
CA ALA A 86 -3.71 7.84 -0.61
C ALA A 86 -5.07 8.52 -0.36
N ASP A 87 -5.46 8.73 0.89
CA ASP A 87 -6.66 9.46 1.27
C ASP A 87 -6.62 10.91 0.77
N TYR A 88 -5.48 11.60 0.98
CA TYR A 88 -5.32 12.98 0.53
C TYR A 88 -5.42 13.11 -0.99
N ILE A 89 -4.71 12.26 -1.74
CA ILE A 89 -4.77 12.24 -3.20
C ILE A 89 -6.16 11.81 -3.68
N GLY A 90 -6.79 10.84 -3.00
CA GLY A 90 -8.14 10.35 -3.30
C GLY A 90 -9.19 11.44 -3.18
N LEU A 91 -9.15 12.26 -2.12
CA LEU A 91 -10.04 13.41 -1.95
C LEU A 91 -9.85 14.45 -3.07
N LEU A 92 -8.60 14.71 -3.47
CA LEU A 92 -8.28 15.58 -4.61
C LEU A 92 -8.85 15.02 -5.93
N LEU A 93 -8.74 13.71 -6.14
CA LEU A 93 -9.29 13.04 -7.31
C LEU A 93 -10.83 13.12 -7.33
N LEU A 94 -11.49 12.90 -6.19
CA LEU A 94 -12.95 13.02 -6.06
C LEU A 94 -13.44 14.43 -6.37
N ALA A 95 -12.81 15.44 -5.76
CA ALA A 95 -13.13 16.84 -6.00
C ALA A 95 -12.92 17.22 -7.47
N SER A 96 -11.85 16.71 -8.11
CA SER A 96 -11.60 16.95 -9.54
C SER A 96 -12.59 16.26 -10.47
N ALA A 97 -13.18 15.13 -10.03
CA ALA A 97 -14.19 14.38 -10.77
C ALA A 97 -15.62 14.94 -10.56
N GLY A 98 -15.78 15.97 -9.73
CA GLY A 98 -17.08 16.59 -9.43
C GLY A 98 -17.95 15.79 -8.44
N HIS A 99 -17.36 14.82 -7.75
CA HIS A 99 -18.01 14.14 -6.63
C HIS A 99 -17.80 14.92 -5.33
N ASP A 100 -18.76 14.80 -4.41
CA ASP A 100 -18.65 15.38 -3.07
C ASP A 100 -17.59 14.58 -2.27
N PRO A 101 -16.46 15.20 -1.89
CA PRO A 101 -15.34 14.51 -1.25
C PRO A 101 -15.60 14.18 0.24
#